data_AF-L9W8T3-F1
#
_entry.id   AF-L9W8T3-F1
#
_cell.length_a   1.000
_cell.length_b   1.000
_cell.length_c   1.000
_cell.angle_alpha   90.00
_cell.angle_beta   90.00
_cell.angle_gamma   90.00
#
_symmetry.space_group_name_H-M   'P 1'
#
loop_
_entity.id
_entity.type
_entity.pdbx_description
1 polymer ?
#
loop_
_entity_poly.entity_id
_entity_poly.type
_entity_poly.pdbx_seq_one_letter_code
_entity_poly.pdbx_strand_id
1 'polypeptide(L)'
;MSWLVLPIAVVLLSILTVVAVASNYRNVAGRLSELPGVDAGGGVQTGFIAGLYALVLWSVVVSGGMLLVGGDSGATGADAYQGPGADAPDPDEASASGEYSDAELLVFFETIASHWGVDVTSTELVDDEFVVEYADTTETEEEFTNEVGTLIGVYIDIVEGGLEAERMDVTAVDEDDDSERTWHVESELAEAYIDGEFTVDEVYERVLETVDSA
;
A
#
# COMPACT_ATOMS: atom_id res chain seq x y z
N MET A 1 -28.26 -26.01 -4.45
CA MET A 1 -27.81 -24.61 -4.62
C MET A 1 -26.50 -24.67 -5.36
N SER A 2 -26.43 -24.05 -6.55
CA SER A 2 -25.27 -24.18 -7.43
C SER A 2 -24.06 -23.54 -6.78
N TRP A 3 -22.95 -24.28 -6.69
CA TRP A 3 -21.71 -23.88 -6.00
C TRP A 3 -21.09 -22.59 -6.58
N LEU A 4 -21.48 -22.22 -7.81
CA LEU A 4 -21.14 -20.96 -8.48
C LEU A 4 -21.86 -19.71 -7.95
N VAL A 5 -22.98 -19.85 -7.21
CA VAL A 5 -23.74 -18.68 -6.72
C VAL A 5 -23.01 -17.99 -5.56
N LEU A 6 -22.25 -18.73 -4.77
CA LEU A 6 -21.54 -18.20 -3.61
C LEU A 6 -20.41 -17.21 -3.99
N PRO A 7 -19.47 -17.52 -4.90
CA PRO A 7 -18.41 -16.58 -5.27
C PRO A 7 -18.96 -15.33 -5.96
N ILE A 8 -19.97 -15.48 -6.82
CA ILE A 8 -20.62 -14.34 -7.50
C ILE A 8 -21.32 -13.43 -6.49
N ALA A 9 -22.02 -14.01 -5.50
CA ALA A 9 -22.67 -13.23 -4.46
C ALA A 9 -21.66 -12.47 -3.58
N VAL A 10 -20.51 -13.08 -3.27
CA VAL A 10 -19.44 -12.42 -2.50
C VAL A 10 -18.88 -11.23 -3.28
N VAL A 11 -18.51 -11.41 -4.56
CA VAL A 11 -18.00 -10.32 -5.41
C VAL A 11 -19.02 -9.19 -5.54
N LEU A 12 -20.29 -9.51 -5.79
CA LEU A 12 -21.35 -8.48 -5.91
C LEU A 12 -21.59 -7.75 -4.59
N LEU A 13 -21.50 -8.44 -3.45
CA LEU A 13 -21.63 -7.81 -2.13
C LEU A 13 -20.47 -6.83 -1.88
N SER A 14 -19.24 -7.20 -2.27
CA SER A 14 -18.06 -6.34 -2.16
C SER A 14 -18.20 -5.07 -3.00
N ILE A 15 -18.60 -5.22 -4.28
CA ILE A 15 -18.86 -4.08 -5.17
C ILE A 15 -19.96 -3.18 -4.59
N LEU A 16 -21.05 -3.76 -4.08
CA LEU A 16 -22.12 -3.01 -3.42
C LEU A 16 -21.63 -2.25 -2.19
N THR A 17 -20.72 -2.83 -1.42
CA THR A 17 -20.17 -2.20 -0.21
C THR A 17 -19.30 -1.00 -0.58
N VAL A 18 -18.41 -1.15 -1.57
CA VAL A 18 -17.59 -0.05 -2.10
C VAL A 18 -18.47 1.07 -2.65
N VAL A 19 -19.47 0.75 -3.45
CA VAL A 19 -20.41 1.73 -4.02
C VAL A 19 -21.22 2.44 -2.93
N ALA A 20 -21.64 1.72 -1.89
CA ALA A 20 -22.37 2.30 -0.76
C ALA A 20 -21.50 3.25 0.06
N VAL A 21 -20.26 2.86 0.35
CA VAL A 21 -19.28 3.71 1.06
C VAL A 21 -18.97 4.95 0.21
N ALA A 22 -18.63 4.80 -1.07
CA ALA A 22 -18.35 5.92 -1.97
C ALA A 22 -19.55 6.88 -2.09
N SER A 23 -20.78 6.35 -2.17
CA SER A 23 -21.99 7.16 -2.22
C SER A 23 -22.25 7.92 -0.91
N ASN A 24 -21.95 7.31 0.23
CA ASN A 24 -22.07 7.96 1.54
C ASN A 24 -21.04 9.08 1.69
N TYR A 25 -19.79 8.82 1.34
CA TYR A 25 -18.71 9.83 1.34
C TYR A 25 -19.01 10.99 0.41
N ARG A 26 -19.54 10.73 -0.80
CA ARG A 26 -19.94 11.80 -1.73
C ARG A 26 -21.04 12.71 -1.15
N ASN A 27 -22.00 12.13 -0.43
CA ASN A 27 -23.05 12.89 0.25
C ASN A 27 -22.51 13.73 1.41
N VAL A 28 -21.56 13.19 2.18
CA VAL A 28 -20.91 13.90 3.29
C VAL A 28 -20.02 15.02 2.75
N ALA A 29 -19.22 14.77 1.72
CA ALA A 29 -18.39 15.77 1.05
C ALA A 29 -19.23 16.90 0.46
N GLY A 30 -20.38 16.59 -0.14
CA GLY A 30 -21.34 17.60 -0.61
C GLY A 30 -21.81 18.52 0.51
N ARG A 31 -22.14 17.98 1.69
CA ARG A 31 -22.56 18.77 2.87
C ARG A 31 -21.42 19.57 3.49
N LEU A 32 -20.19 19.07 3.45
CA LEU A 32 -19.01 19.77 3.94
C LEU A 32 -18.61 20.94 3.03
N SER A 33 -18.83 20.82 1.71
CA SER A 33 -18.58 21.90 0.75
C SER A 33 -19.57 23.08 0.87
N GLU A 34 -20.68 22.91 1.59
CA GLU A 34 -21.65 23.97 1.87
C GLU A 34 -21.27 24.82 3.09
N LEU A 35 -20.24 24.41 3.86
CA LEU A 35 -19.75 25.17 5.01
C LEU A 35 -18.75 26.25 4.56
N PRO A 36 -18.94 27.52 4.97
CA PRO A 36 -18.05 28.60 4.58
C PRO A 36 -16.65 28.41 5.19
N GLY A 37 -15.63 28.33 4.32
CA GLY A 37 -14.22 28.23 4.71
C GLY A 37 -13.55 26.87 4.44
N VAL A 38 -14.24 25.92 3.82
CA VAL A 38 -13.67 24.62 3.42
C VAL A 38 -13.52 24.59 1.90
N ASP A 39 -12.29 24.39 1.42
CA ASP A 39 -11.98 24.36 -0.01
C ASP A 39 -12.48 23.07 -0.67
N ALA A 40 -13.09 23.17 -1.85
CA ALA A 40 -13.85 22.07 -2.47
C ALA A 40 -12.97 20.93 -3.00
N GLY A 41 -11.64 21.08 -2.99
CA GLY A 41 -10.67 20.11 -3.53
C GLY A 41 -10.33 18.94 -2.60
N GLY A 42 -10.42 19.11 -1.28
CA GLY A 42 -9.92 18.11 -0.31
C GLY A 42 -10.73 16.80 -0.26
N GLY A 43 -12.04 16.86 -0.57
CA GLY A 43 -12.93 15.70 -0.43
C GLY A 43 -12.76 14.60 -1.47
N VAL A 44 -12.11 14.89 -2.60
CA VAL A 44 -11.90 13.91 -3.69
C VAL A 44 -10.64 13.07 -3.42
N GLN A 45 -9.58 13.65 -2.86
CA GLN A 45 -8.37 12.94 -2.46
C GLN A 45 -8.64 11.94 -1.33
N THR A 46 -9.43 12.32 -0.32
CA THR A 46 -9.79 11.40 0.78
C THR A 46 -10.64 10.21 0.30
N GLY A 47 -11.43 10.39 -0.77
CA GLY A 47 -12.26 9.33 -1.35
C GLY A 47 -11.46 8.29 -2.13
N PHE A 48 -10.35 8.69 -2.76
CA PHE A 48 -9.43 7.78 -3.46
C PHE A 48 -8.63 6.94 -2.47
N ILE A 49 -8.11 7.57 -1.41
CA ILE A 49 -7.37 6.91 -0.32
C ILE A 49 -8.25 5.85 0.36
N ALA A 50 -9.50 6.18 0.71
CA ALA A 50 -10.44 5.21 1.28
C ALA A 50 -10.78 4.04 0.33
N GLY A 51 -10.74 4.28 -0.99
CA GLY A 51 -10.91 3.25 -2.01
C GLY A 51 -9.70 2.29 -2.10
N LEU A 52 -8.48 2.82 -1.97
CA LEU A 52 -7.25 2.02 -1.90
C LEU A 52 -7.18 1.17 -0.63
N TYR A 53 -7.54 1.73 0.53
CA TYR A 53 -7.66 0.97 1.79
C TYR A 53 -8.63 -0.22 1.67
N ALA A 54 -9.76 -0.03 0.98
CA ALA A 54 -10.71 -1.11 0.74
C ALA A 54 -10.18 -2.19 -0.23
N LEU A 55 -9.27 -1.85 -1.15
CA LEU A 55 -8.64 -2.80 -2.07
C LEU A 55 -7.51 -3.59 -1.41
N VAL A 56 -6.63 -2.93 -0.65
CA VAL A 56 -5.50 -3.56 0.07
C VAL A 56 -5.99 -4.51 1.17
N LEU A 57 -6.99 -4.11 1.96
CA LEU A 57 -7.58 -5.01 2.96
C LEU A 57 -8.29 -6.22 2.31
N TRP A 58 -8.75 -6.11 1.07
CA TRP A 58 -9.37 -7.23 0.35
C TRP A 58 -8.38 -8.17 -0.31
N SER A 59 -7.22 -7.70 -0.80
CA SER A 59 -6.17 -8.58 -1.35
C SER A 59 -5.64 -9.54 -0.28
N VAL A 60 -5.47 -9.07 0.96
CA VAL A 60 -5.08 -9.89 2.12
C VAL A 60 -6.13 -10.97 2.44
N VAL A 61 -7.42 -10.64 2.36
CA VAL A 61 -8.52 -11.59 2.64
C VAL A 61 -8.67 -12.65 1.53
N VAL A 62 -8.47 -12.27 0.27
CA VAL A 62 -8.56 -13.20 -0.88
C VAL A 62 -7.33 -14.12 -0.95
N SER A 63 -6.12 -13.58 -0.72
CA SER A 63 -4.88 -14.36 -0.70
C SER A 63 -4.81 -15.29 0.52
N GLY A 64 -5.27 -14.85 1.70
CA GLY A 64 -5.35 -15.69 2.90
C GLY A 64 -6.45 -16.77 2.84
N GLY A 65 -7.53 -16.54 2.08
CA GLY A 65 -8.64 -17.48 1.95
C GLY A 65 -8.37 -18.67 1.02
N MET A 66 -7.44 -18.54 0.07
CA MET A 66 -7.16 -19.59 -0.92
C MET A 66 -6.26 -20.72 -0.37
N LEU A 67 -5.58 -20.51 0.75
CA LEU A 67 -4.65 -21.47 1.35
C LEU A 67 -5.29 -22.51 2.29
N LEU A 68 -6.61 -22.43 2.56
CA LEU A 68 -7.30 -23.32 3.51
C LEU A 68 -8.43 -24.20 2.92
N VAL A 69 -8.52 -24.36 1.60
CA VAL A 69 -9.46 -25.33 0.99
C VAL A 69 -8.72 -26.32 0.07
N GLY A 70 -7.83 -27.10 0.68
CA GLY A 70 -7.36 -28.37 0.13
C GLY A 70 -8.30 -29.50 0.55
N GLY A 71 -9.18 -29.94 -0.35
CA GLY A 71 -10.12 -31.04 -0.10
C GLY A 71 -10.66 -31.65 -1.39
N ASP A 72 -9.99 -32.71 -1.84
CA ASP A 72 -10.31 -33.69 -2.88
C ASP A 72 -11.80 -33.87 -3.27
N SER A 73 -12.08 -33.89 -4.57
CA SER A 73 -12.93 -34.91 -5.22
C SER A 73 -13.04 -34.70 -6.73
N GLY A 74 -12.75 -35.76 -7.48
CA GLY A 74 -12.74 -35.76 -8.93
C GLY A 74 -14.09 -35.99 -9.62
N ALA A 75 -13.98 -35.85 -10.95
CA ALA A 75 -14.70 -36.52 -12.03
C ALA A 75 -16.17 -36.15 -12.36
N THR A 76 -16.34 -35.95 -13.67
CA THR A 76 -17.52 -36.07 -14.56
C THR A 76 -18.42 -34.86 -14.75
N GLY A 77 -18.65 -34.54 -16.03
CA GLY A 77 -19.82 -33.75 -16.47
C GLY A 77 -19.51 -32.75 -17.57
N ALA A 78 -19.36 -33.22 -18.80
CA ALA A 78 -19.45 -32.38 -19.98
C ALA A 78 -20.88 -31.86 -20.13
N ASP A 79 -21.06 -30.54 -20.13
CA ASP A 79 -22.16 -29.86 -20.81
C ASP A 79 -21.70 -28.45 -21.18
N ALA A 80 -21.37 -28.26 -22.46
CA ALA A 80 -20.97 -26.99 -23.03
C ALA A 80 -22.20 -26.09 -23.19
N TYR A 81 -22.27 -25.04 -22.38
CA TYR A 81 -23.26 -23.98 -22.52
C TYR A 81 -22.79 -22.99 -23.61
N GLN A 82 -23.28 -23.15 -24.84
CA GLN A 82 -23.14 -22.14 -25.90
C GLN A 82 -24.30 -21.14 -25.79
N GLY A 83 -24.07 -20.07 -25.03
CA GLY A 83 -24.93 -18.90 -25.00
C GLY A 83 -24.81 -18.06 -26.29
N PRO A 84 -25.83 -17.25 -26.61
CA PRO A 84 -25.92 -16.54 -27.89
C PRO A 84 -24.82 -15.49 -28.01
N GLY A 85 -24.13 -15.50 -29.16
CA GLY A 85 -23.04 -14.61 -29.51
C GLY A 85 -23.40 -13.15 -29.30
N ALA A 86 -22.87 -12.58 -28.23
CA ALA A 86 -22.53 -11.18 -28.19
C ALA A 86 -21.08 -11.12 -28.67
N ASP A 87 -20.82 -10.29 -29.68
CA ASP A 87 -19.49 -9.77 -29.95
C ASP A 87 -19.01 -9.06 -28.67
N ALA A 88 -18.44 -9.85 -27.75
CA ALA A 88 -17.73 -9.32 -26.61
C ALA A 88 -16.50 -8.62 -27.20
N PRO A 89 -16.27 -7.33 -26.89
CA PRO A 89 -15.02 -6.69 -27.25
C PRO A 89 -13.89 -7.57 -26.70
N ASP A 90 -12.89 -7.86 -27.54
CA ASP A 90 -11.72 -8.65 -27.17
C ASP A 90 -11.21 -8.17 -25.80
N PRO A 91 -11.24 -9.00 -24.75
CA PRO A 91 -10.72 -8.64 -23.44
C PRO A 91 -9.19 -8.57 -23.40
N ASP A 92 -8.53 -8.70 -24.56
CA ASP A 92 -7.08 -8.88 -24.69
C ASP A 92 -6.27 -7.56 -24.83
N GLU A 93 -6.87 -6.37 -24.67
CA GLU A 93 -6.13 -5.10 -24.75
C GLU A 93 -6.33 -4.15 -23.55
N ALA A 94 -6.37 -4.69 -22.33
CA ALA A 94 -6.17 -3.90 -21.11
C ALA A 94 -5.44 -4.68 -20.01
N SER A 95 -4.46 -5.51 -20.38
CA SER A 95 -3.37 -5.82 -19.45
C SER A 95 -2.42 -4.63 -19.46
N ALA A 96 -2.82 -3.54 -18.82
CA ALA A 96 -1.84 -2.60 -18.31
C ALA A 96 -0.98 -3.42 -17.33
N SER A 97 0.25 -3.74 -17.72
CA SER A 97 1.32 -4.01 -16.76
C SER A 97 1.47 -2.72 -15.96
N GLY A 98 0.61 -2.56 -14.96
CA GLY A 98 0.39 -1.30 -14.26
C GLY A 98 1.50 -1.09 -13.26
N GLU A 99 2.67 -0.70 -13.75
CA GLU A 99 3.68 -0.04 -12.94
C GLU A 99 3.04 1.21 -12.33
N TYR A 100 3.19 1.37 -11.02
CA TYR A 100 2.74 2.56 -10.31
C TYR A 100 3.65 3.73 -10.69
N SER A 101 3.11 4.93 -10.80
CA SER A 101 3.98 6.11 -10.91
C SER A 101 4.68 6.39 -9.58
N ASP A 102 5.85 7.02 -9.60
CA ASP A 102 6.61 7.39 -8.38
C ASP A 102 5.73 8.15 -7.38
N ALA A 103 4.91 9.08 -7.86
CA ALA A 103 3.99 9.83 -7.01
C ALA A 103 2.93 8.95 -6.33
N GLU A 104 2.47 7.88 -6.98
CA GLU A 104 1.56 6.90 -6.38
C GLU A 104 2.29 6.04 -5.34
N LEU A 105 3.55 5.68 -5.59
CA LEU A 105 4.39 4.92 -4.67
C LEU A 105 4.73 5.73 -3.42
N LEU A 106 5.04 7.02 -3.54
CA LEU A 106 5.28 7.92 -2.40
C LEU A 106 4.03 8.09 -1.54
N VAL A 107 2.86 8.30 -2.15
CA VAL A 107 1.59 8.36 -1.40
C VAL A 107 1.29 7.01 -0.73
N PHE A 108 1.61 5.89 -1.39
CA PHE A 108 1.50 4.57 -0.77
C PHE A 108 2.41 4.45 0.45
N PHE A 109 3.67 4.89 0.34
CA PHE A 109 4.63 4.89 1.44
C PHE A 109 4.10 5.65 2.66
N GLU A 110 3.71 6.93 2.48
CA GLU A 110 3.13 7.75 3.55
C GLU A 110 1.91 7.06 4.18
N THR A 111 1.03 6.53 3.34
CA THR A 111 -0.22 5.90 3.79
C THR A 111 0.04 4.68 4.67
N ILE A 112 0.98 3.82 4.27
CA ILE A 112 1.29 2.59 5.02
C ILE A 112 2.12 2.91 6.26
N ALA A 113 3.13 3.79 6.17
CA ALA A 113 3.92 4.22 7.31
C ALA A 113 3.02 4.81 8.42
N SER A 114 2.12 5.73 8.08
CA SER A 114 1.15 6.29 9.03
C SER A 114 0.16 5.26 9.55
N HIS A 115 -0.23 4.26 8.75
CA HIS A 115 -1.07 3.17 9.24
C HIS A 115 -0.40 2.36 10.36
N TRP A 116 0.92 2.19 10.28
CA TRP A 116 1.73 1.49 11.26
C TRP A 116 2.23 2.36 12.42
N GLY A 117 1.84 3.64 12.44
CA GLY A 117 2.09 4.55 13.56
C GLY A 117 3.31 5.46 13.37
N VAL A 118 3.93 5.47 12.19
CA VAL A 118 5.01 6.42 11.88
C VAL A 118 4.42 7.69 11.27
N ASP A 119 4.56 8.83 11.95
CA ASP A 119 3.99 10.11 11.52
C ASP A 119 4.91 10.80 10.51
N VAL A 120 4.85 10.34 9.25
CA VAL A 120 5.62 10.90 8.13
C VAL A 120 5.14 12.32 7.83
N THR A 121 6.04 13.28 7.96
CA THR A 121 5.78 14.71 7.76
C THR A 121 6.00 15.14 6.32
N SER A 122 6.95 14.51 5.63
CA SER A 122 7.30 14.81 4.24
C SER A 122 7.87 13.59 3.52
N THR A 123 7.48 13.42 2.26
CA THR A 123 8.16 12.52 1.32
C THR A 123 8.42 13.23 0.00
N GLU A 124 9.65 13.15 -0.50
CA GLU A 124 10.06 13.79 -1.74
C GLU A 124 11.05 12.91 -2.51
N LEU A 125 10.94 12.91 -3.84
CA LEU A 125 11.98 12.35 -4.70
C LEU A 125 12.80 13.52 -5.25
N VAL A 126 14.09 13.56 -4.89
CA VAL A 126 15.02 14.63 -5.27
C VAL A 126 16.15 14.01 -6.08
N ASP A 127 16.20 14.31 -7.38
CA ASP A 127 17.06 13.60 -8.34
C ASP A 127 16.79 12.08 -8.28
N ASP A 128 17.76 11.30 -7.81
CA ASP A 128 17.65 9.84 -7.66
C ASP A 128 17.56 9.42 -6.17
N GLU A 129 17.29 10.34 -5.25
CA GLU A 129 17.22 10.08 -3.80
C GLU A 129 15.78 10.22 -3.29
N PHE A 130 15.32 9.22 -2.53
CA PHE A 130 14.04 9.26 -1.84
C PHE A 130 14.21 9.83 -0.43
N VAL A 131 13.73 11.03 -0.19
CA VAL A 131 13.89 11.75 1.08
C VAL A 131 12.62 11.61 1.92
N VAL A 132 12.77 11.18 3.16
CA VAL A 132 11.68 11.00 4.12
C VAL A 132 11.99 11.77 5.41
N GLU A 133 11.01 12.54 5.87
CA GLU A 133 11.03 13.14 7.20
C GLU A 133 9.82 12.62 7.99
N TYR A 134 10.01 12.33 9.28
CA TYR A 134 8.93 11.94 10.17
C TYR A 134 9.11 12.51 11.57
N ALA A 135 7.99 12.73 12.26
CA ALA A 135 7.99 13.17 13.64
C ALA A 135 8.34 11.99 14.56
N ASP A 136 9.50 12.07 15.20
CA ASP A 136 9.97 11.08 16.17
C ASP A 136 9.23 11.30 17.49
N THR A 137 8.42 10.32 17.87
CA THR A 137 7.68 10.34 19.14
C THR A 137 8.13 9.24 20.09
N THR A 138 9.28 8.62 19.80
CA THR A 138 9.76 7.44 20.51
C THR A 138 10.43 7.81 21.83
N GLU A 139 10.12 7.08 22.90
CA GLU A 139 10.73 7.30 24.22
C GLU A 139 11.92 6.36 24.46
N THR A 140 12.07 5.35 23.61
CA THR A 140 13.06 4.28 23.77
C THR A 140 13.74 3.90 22.45
N GLU A 141 14.98 3.43 22.56
CA GLU A 141 15.72 2.89 21.41
C GLU A 141 15.00 1.71 20.73
N GLU A 142 14.24 0.91 21.49
CA GLU A 142 13.45 -0.21 20.95
C GLU A 142 12.28 0.28 20.08
N GLU A 143 11.62 1.37 20.48
CA GLU A 143 10.55 1.98 19.69
C GLU A 143 11.11 2.59 18.40
N PHE A 144 12.22 3.34 18.49
CA PHE A 144 12.90 3.89 17.30
C PHE A 144 13.31 2.78 16.32
N THR A 145 13.95 1.73 16.84
CA THR A 145 14.32 0.50 16.11
C THR A 145 13.12 -0.09 15.36
N ASN A 146 11.94 -0.11 15.98
CA ASN A 146 10.71 -0.62 15.37
C ASN A 146 10.16 0.30 14.26
N GLU A 147 10.24 1.62 14.43
CA GLU A 147 9.89 2.58 13.37
C GLU A 147 10.80 2.48 12.15
N VAL A 148 12.12 2.37 12.38
CA VAL A 148 13.11 2.11 11.32
C VAL A 148 12.74 0.83 10.55
N GLY A 149 12.43 -0.26 11.27
CA GLY A 149 12.03 -1.52 10.65
C GLY A 149 10.75 -1.41 9.84
N THR A 150 9.79 -0.61 10.32
CA THR A 150 8.55 -0.31 9.59
C THR A 150 8.86 0.42 8.29
N LEU A 151 9.63 1.50 8.33
CA LEU A 151 9.97 2.30 7.15
C LEU A 151 10.79 1.51 6.12
N ILE A 152 11.73 0.67 6.56
CA ILE A 152 12.47 -0.26 5.67
C ILE A 152 11.51 -1.22 4.97
N GLY A 153 10.56 -1.81 5.70
CA GLY A 153 9.59 -2.74 5.12
C GLY A 153 8.74 -2.08 4.04
N VAL A 154 8.24 -0.87 4.30
CA VAL A 154 7.46 -0.12 3.30
C VAL A 154 8.32 0.32 2.12
N TYR A 155 9.58 0.68 2.35
CA TYR A 155 10.52 1.03 1.29
C TYR A 155 10.77 -0.15 0.33
N ILE A 156 10.99 -1.36 0.88
CA ILE A 156 11.13 -2.58 0.08
C ILE A 156 9.89 -2.81 -0.80
N ASP A 157 8.69 -2.63 -0.25
CA ASP A 157 7.44 -2.80 -0.99
C ASP A 157 7.32 -1.82 -2.17
N ILE A 158 7.76 -0.56 -2.01
CA ILE A 158 7.71 0.43 -3.11
C ILE A 158 8.84 0.25 -4.14
N VAL A 159 10.00 -0.28 -3.74
CA VAL A 159 11.06 -0.70 -4.67
C VAL A 159 10.57 -1.89 -5.51
N GLU A 160 9.93 -2.89 -4.88
CA GLU A 160 9.25 -3.97 -5.62
C GLU A 160 8.15 -3.43 -6.55
N GLY A 161 7.48 -2.34 -6.11
CA GLY A 161 6.48 -1.60 -6.88
C GLY A 161 7.02 -0.79 -8.06
N GLY A 162 8.35 -0.68 -8.20
CA GLY A 162 9.02 -0.02 -9.33
C GLY A 162 9.60 1.36 -9.04
N LEU A 163 9.80 1.74 -7.78
CA LEU A 163 10.48 3.00 -7.46
C LEU A 163 11.95 2.97 -7.93
N GLU A 164 12.32 3.88 -8.83
CA GLU A 164 13.68 4.01 -9.36
C GLU A 164 14.52 5.04 -8.57
N ALA A 165 14.72 4.83 -7.26
CA ALA A 165 15.65 5.61 -6.45
C ALA A 165 16.98 4.86 -6.25
N GLU A 166 18.10 5.54 -6.04
CA GLU A 166 19.38 4.94 -5.62
C GLU A 166 19.35 4.55 -4.14
N ARG A 167 18.74 5.37 -3.29
CA ARG A 167 18.59 5.14 -1.85
C ARG A 167 17.44 5.95 -1.25
N MET A 168 17.02 5.56 -0.05
CA MET A 168 16.14 6.35 0.82
C MET A 168 16.94 6.96 1.95
N ASP A 169 16.91 8.29 2.07
CA ASP A 169 17.46 9.05 3.20
C ASP A 169 16.32 9.44 4.15
N VAL A 170 16.47 9.15 5.44
CA VAL A 170 15.42 9.37 6.45
C VAL A 170 15.94 10.26 7.58
N THR A 171 15.14 11.25 7.94
CA THR A 171 15.35 12.12 9.11
C THR A 171 14.18 11.96 10.08
N ALA A 172 14.48 11.48 11.28
CA ALA A 172 13.57 11.47 12.42
C ALA A 172 13.77 12.77 13.22
N VAL A 173 12.71 13.56 13.40
CA VAL A 173 12.77 14.86 14.07
C VAL A 173 12.00 14.81 15.40
N ASP A 174 12.69 15.05 16.51
CA ASP A 174 12.06 15.23 17.82
C ASP A 174 11.70 16.72 18.02
N GLU A 175 10.39 17.02 18.04
CA GLU A 175 9.89 18.40 18.22
C GLU A 175 10.11 18.96 19.64
N ASP A 176 10.30 18.11 20.65
CA ASP A 176 10.42 18.52 22.05
C ASP A 176 11.85 18.98 22.40
N ASP A 177 12.88 18.38 21.78
CA ASP A 177 14.28 18.70 22.04
C ASP A 177 15.13 19.14 20.85
N ASP A 178 14.51 19.38 19.68
CA ASP A 178 15.18 19.79 18.43
C ASP A 178 16.32 18.80 18.06
N SER A 179 16.19 17.51 18.44
CA SER A 179 17.14 16.47 18.08
C SER A 179 16.73 15.79 16.77
N GLU A 180 17.73 15.38 16.01
CA GLU A 180 17.54 14.74 14.72
C GLU A 180 18.35 13.44 14.70
N ARG A 181 17.73 12.37 14.22
CA ARG A 181 18.41 11.11 13.89
C ARG A 181 18.28 10.85 12.41
N THR A 182 19.40 10.61 11.75
CA THR A 182 19.44 10.39 10.30
C THR A 182 19.96 8.99 9.99
N TRP A 183 19.36 8.34 9.01
CA TRP A 183 19.78 7.03 8.52
C TRP A 183 19.41 6.86 7.05
N HIS A 184 19.98 5.87 6.38
CA HIS A 184 19.64 5.61 4.98
C HIS A 184 19.59 4.11 4.67
N VAL A 185 18.90 3.78 3.58
CA VAL A 185 18.87 2.44 3.01
C VAL A 185 19.08 2.52 1.51
N GLU A 186 20.09 1.81 1.01
CA GLU A 186 20.39 1.71 -0.42
C GLU A 186 19.34 0.81 -1.10
N SER A 187 18.87 1.17 -2.30
CA SER A 187 17.95 0.33 -3.09
C SER A 187 18.52 -1.05 -3.37
N GLU A 188 19.85 -1.16 -3.55
CA GLU A 188 20.53 -2.44 -3.75
C GLU A 188 20.28 -3.43 -2.59
N LEU A 189 20.06 -2.94 -1.35
CA LEU A 189 19.72 -3.79 -0.21
C LEU A 189 18.28 -4.30 -0.30
N ALA A 190 17.35 -3.46 -0.75
CA ALA A 190 15.96 -3.83 -0.97
C ALA A 190 15.84 -4.86 -2.11
N GLU A 191 16.53 -4.62 -3.22
CA GLU A 191 16.62 -5.53 -4.37
C GLU A 191 17.21 -6.89 -3.96
N ALA A 192 18.33 -6.89 -3.22
CA ALA A 192 18.95 -8.11 -2.72
C ALA A 192 18.02 -8.91 -1.79
N TYR A 193 17.17 -8.24 -1.01
CA TYR A 193 16.13 -8.93 -0.23
C TYR A 193 15.02 -9.53 -1.12
N ILE A 194 14.54 -8.76 -2.11
CA ILE A 194 13.50 -9.20 -3.06
C ILE A 194 13.99 -10.45 -3.84
N ASP A 195 15.25 -10.45 -4.25
CA ASP A 195 15.89 -11.58 -4.93
C ASP A 195 16.25 -12.75 -3.98
N GLY A 196 16.04 -12.57 -2.67
CA GLY A 196 16.30 -13.59 -1.65
C GLY A 196 17.78 -13.81 -1.34
N GLU A 197 18.64 -12.87 -1.70
CA GLU A 197 20.06 -12.85 -1.36
C GLU A 197 20.30 -12.44 0.10
N PHE A 198 19.45 -11.56 0.64
CA PHE A 198 19.42 -11.20 2.06
C PHE A 198 18.11 -11.59 2.74
N THR A 199 18.21 -11.90 4.03
CA THR A 199 17.06 -11.92 4.93
C THR A 199 16.69 -10.51 5.39
N VAL A 200 15.46 -10.32 5.86
CA VAL A 200 15.03 -9.02 6.41
C VAL A 200 15.91 -8.58 7.59
N ASP A 201 16.34 -9.52 8.43
CA ASP A 201 17.23 -9.23 9.56
C ASP A 201 18.60 -8.70 9.08
N GLU A 202 19.15 -9.23 7.98
CA GLU A 202 20.42 -8.78 7.41
C GLU A 202 20.34 -7.42 6.73
N VAL A 203 19.19 -7.06 6.14
CA VAL A 203 18.94 -5.70 5.65
C VAL A 203 18.84 -4.75 6.84
N TYR A 204 18.05 -5.14 7.83
CA TYR A 204 17.80 -4.36 9.02
C TYR A 204 19.08 -4.03 9.79
N GLU A 205 19.94 -5.02 10.04
CA GLU A 205 21.24 -4.85 10.68
C GLU A 205 22.12 -3.84 9.93
N ARG A 206 22.16 -3.90 8.59
CA ARG A 206 22.94 -2.96 7.77
C ARG A 206 22.41 -1.54 7.82
N VAL A 207 21.09 -1.38 7.80
CA VAL A 207 20.48 -0.04 7.88
C VAL A 207 20.74 0.58 9.26
N LEU A 208 20.64 -0.20 10.34
CA LEU A 208 20.96 0.28 11.68
C LEU A 208 22.43 0.73 11.82
N GLU A 209 23.36 0.16 11.04
CA GLU A 209 24.76 0.62 11.01
C GLU A 209 24.93 2.02 10.39
N THR A 210 23.91 2.52 9.67
CA THR A 210 23.89 3.86 9.05
C THR A 210 23.30 4.95 9.94
N VAL A 211 22.72 4.58 11.10
CA VAL A 211 22.10 5.53 12.00
C VAL A 211 23.17 6.44 12.58
N ASP A 212 23.17 7.70 12.15
CA ASP A 212 23.94 8.76 12.74
C ASP A 212 23.18 9.33 13.94
N SER A 213 23.81 9.28 15.11
CA SER A 213 23.33 9.95 16.32
C SER A 213 23.95 11.35 16.40
N ALA A 214 23.13 12.40 16.36
CA ALA A 214 23.55 13.78 16.67
C ALA A 214 23.89 13.96 18.15
#